data_AF-A0A2S7DPZ6-F1
#
_entry.id   AF-A0A2S7DPZ6-F1
#
_cell.length_a   1.000
_cell.length_b   1.000
_cell.length_c   1.000
_cell.angle_alpha   90.00
_cell.angle_beta   90.00
_cell.angle_gamma   90.00
#
_symmetry.space_group_name_H-M   'P 1'
#
loop_
_entity.id
_entity.type
_entity.pdbx_description
1 polymer ?
#
loop_
_entity_poly.entity_id
_entity_poly.type
_entity_poly.pdbx_seq_one_letter_code
_entity_poly.pdbx_strand_id
1 'polypeptide(L)'
;MHQEAAESSLVLMQEYDLDPALFFHCAETASSYLNRVGRSEEVVEIVEAADAIFQSLSDTEQRDCLPIYAKLSVLKAPAASRLGNLQPSDLDDGLIKQAQQENPEDLGLLAAHCKLLVDKQAYADALMLYGTLLHKAAEAENMWAYRNALSMRGHLHLYFLNDPAQALQDYEALERTGYLDFYTCYYQANCHYLLKNVQATLADGQRAVEQITAAITRDDQLSVAQLHMMLANSHFDLGNYAAAIPAYEASLFHDDRDDVRENYVLAQKLAQPKKGWFSKLLS
;
A
#
# COMPACT_ATOMS: atom_id res chain seq x y z
N MET A 1 0.71 15.40 6.86
CA MET A 1 1.13 15.68 5.47
C MET A 1 0.14 15.21 4.40
N HIS A 2 -0.03 13.92 4.08
CA HIS A 2 -0.94 13.54 2.97
C HIS A 2 -2.42 13.87 3.23
N GLN A 3 -2.88 13.78 4.49
CA GLN A 3 -4.25 14.18 4.88
C GLN A 3 -4.47 15.69 4.75
N GLU A 4 -3.61 16.50 5.38
CA GLU A 4 -3.75 17.97 5.37
C GLU A 4 -3.72 18.55 3.94
N ALA A 5 -2.87 17.98 3.08
CA ALA A 5 -2.80 18.37 1.67
C ALA A 5 -4.08 18.00 0.92
N ALA A 6 -4.65 16.82 1.18
CA ALA A 6 -5.93 16.40 0.60
C ALA A 6 -7.10 17.25 1.11
N GLU A 7 -7.16 17.54 2.41
CA GLU A 7 -8.16 18.41 3.02
C GLU A 7 -8.07 19.83 2.44
N SER A 8 -6.87 20.38 2.31
CA SER A 8 -6.65 21.68 1.66
C SER A 8 -7.08 21.65 0.20
N SER A 9 -6.79 20.56 -0.53
CA SER A 9 -7.21 20.41 -1.93
C SER A 9 -8.72 20.35 -2.08
N LEU A 10 -9.42 19.66 -1.17
CA LEU A 10 -10.88 19.61 -1.13
C LEU A 10 -11.49 20.99 -0.89
N VAL A 11 -10.96 21.74 0.09
CA VAL A 11 -11.40 23.12 0.37
C VAL A 11 -11.20 24.02 -0.84
N LEU A 12 -10.02 23.94 -1.48
CA LEU A 12 -9.72 24.74 -2.68
C LEU A 12 -10.71 24.47 -3.81
N MET A 13 -11.03 23.21 -4.10
CA MET A 13 -11.98 22.83 -5.16
C MET A 13 -13.43 23.22 -4.84
N GLN A 14 -13.80 23.31 -3.57
CA GLN A 14 -15.18 23.60 -3.13
C GLN A 14 -15.45 25.09 -2.97
N GLU A 15 -14.47 25.86 -2.52
CA GLU A 15 -14.65 27.26 -2.14
C GLU A 15 -14.18 28.26 -3.20
N TYR A 16 -13.40 27.81 -4.20
CA TYR A 16 -12.78 28.69 -5.19
C TYR A 16 -13.03 28.20 -6.62
N ASP A 17 -13.13 29.17 -7.53
CA ASP A 17 -13.10 28.93 -8.98
C ASP A 17 -11.65 28.79 -9.43
N LEU A 18 -11.20 27.56 -9.60
CA LEU A 18 -9.81 27.22 -9.95
C LEU A 18 -9.66 27.15 -11.46
N ASP A 19 -8.48 27.53 -11.97
CA ASP A 19 -8.13 27.20 -13.35
C ASP A 19 -8.10 25.66 -13.52
N PRO A 20 -8.37 25.14 -14.74
CA PRO A 20 -8.50 23.70 -14.95
C PRO A 20 -7.29 22.88 -14.51
N ALA A 21 -6.06 23.36 -14.75
CA ALA A 21 -4.86 22.64 -14.37
C ALA A 21 -4.73 22.53 -12.84
N LEU A 22 -4.96 23.65 -12.12
CA LEU A 22 -4.96 23.65 -10.66
C LEU A 22 -6.09 22.79 -10.08
N PHE A 23 -7.28 22.81 -10.70
CA PHE A 23 -8.38 21.92 -10.33
C PHE A 23 -7.95 20.45 -10.44
N PHE A 24 -7.37 20.03 -11.57
CA PHE A 24 -6.93 18.65 -11.76
C PHE A 24 -5.82 18.24 -10.77
N HIS A 25 -4.91 19.13 -10.41
CA HIS A 25 -3.91 18.88 -9.37
C HIS A 25 -4.52 18.67 -7.98
N CYS A 26 -5.47 19.52 -7.59
CA CYS A 26 -6.20 19.37 -6.32
C CYS A 26 -7.00 18.07 -6.32
N ALA A 27 -7.67 17.76 -7.43
CA ALA A 27 -8.46 16.55 -7.61
C ALA A 27 -7.60 15.28 -7.55
N GLU A 28 -6.41 15.26 -8.18
CA GLU A 28 -5.46 14.14 -8.11
C GLU A 28 -5.04 13.89 -6.65
N THR A 29 -4.67 14.96 -5.94
CA THR A 29 -4.20 14.89 -4.54
C THR A 29 -5.31 14.38 -3.62
N ALA A 30 -6.51 14.97 -3.71
CA ALA A 30 -7.66 14.57 -2.91
C ALA A 30 -8.08 13.13 -3.21
N SER A 31 -8.23 12.78 -4.50
CA SER A 31 -8.68 11.45 -4.93
C SER A 31 -7.71 10.34 -4.54
N SER A 32 -6.40 10.61 -4.56
CA SER A 32 -5.38 9.66 -4.10
C SER A 32 -5.54 9.34 -2.61
N TYR A 33 -5.72 10.37 -1.77
CA TYR A 33 -5.97 10.18 -0.34
C TYR A 33 -7.31 9.50 -0.07
N LEU A 34 -8.40 9.94 -0.71
CA LEU A 34 -9.74 9.38 -0.53
C LEU A 34 -9.78 7.90 -0.92
N ASN A 35 -9.10 7.52 -2.00
CA ASN A 35 -8.94 6.13 -2.37
C ASN A 35 -8.29 5.31 -1.25
N ARG A 36 -7.24 5.84 -0.61
CA ARG A 36 -6.53 5.16 0.48
C ARG A 36 -7.42 4.95 1.71
N VAL A 37 -8.27 5.91 2.04
CA VAL A 37 -9.19 5.83 3.20
C VAL A 37 -10.55 5.21 2.86
N GLY A 38 -10.72 4.65 1.65
CA GLY A 38 -11.93 3.91 1.26
C GLY A 38 -13.14 4.77 0.87
N ARG A 39 -12.98 6.08 0.73
CA ARG A 39 -14.06 7.02 0.35
C ARG A 39 -14.28 7.02 -1.16
N SER A 40 -14.74 5.89 -1.69
CA SER A 40 -14.79 5.62 -3.14
C SER A 40 -15.84 6.45 -3.89
N GLU A 41 -16.98 6.76 -3.26
CA GLU A 41 -18.04 7.57 -3.89
C GLU A 41 -17.54 8.97 -4.25
N GLU A 42 -16.88 9.65 -3.31
CA GLU A 42 -16.32 10.98 -3.53
C GLU A 42 -15.21 11.01 -4.59
N VAL A 43 -14.42 9.94 -4.70
CA VAL A 43 -13.43 9.85 -5.78
C VAL A 43 -14.13 9.82 -7.14
N VAL A 44 -15.22 9.05 -7.27
CA VAL A 44 -15.98 8.99 -8.52
C VAL A 44 -16.61 10.35 -8.84
N GLU A 45 -17.20 11.02 -7.86
CA GLU A 45 -17.78 12.37 -8.04
C GLU A 45 -16.73 13.40 -8.49
N ILE A 46 -15.56 13.41 -7.86
CA ILE A 46 -14.46 14.34 -8.21
C ILE A 46 -13.97 14.07 -9.64
N VAL A 47 -13.77 12.81 -10.01
CA VAL A 47 -13.30 12.47 -11.36
C VAL A 47 -14.37 12.80 -12.39
N GLU A 48 -15.66 12.58 -12.12
CA GLU A 48 -16.73 12.94 -13.06
C GLU A 48 -16.87 14.46 -13.25
N ALA A 49 -16.66 15.25 -12.20
CA ALA A 49 -16.56 16.70 -12.32
C ALA A 49 -15.34 17.10 -13.17
N ALA A 50 -14.19 16.44 -12.97
CA ALA A 50 -13.00 16.66 -13.78
C ALA A 50 -13.21 16.28 -15.26
N ASP A 51 -13.90 15.17 -15.53
CA ASP A 51 -14.26 14.73 -16.88
C ASP A 51 -15.08 15.83 -17.58
N ALA A 52 -16.10 16.37 -16.91
CA ALA A 52 -16.93 17.45 -17.46
C ALA A 52 -16.13 18.72 -17.76
N ILE A 53 -15.21 19.11 -16.87
CA ILE A 53 -14.32 20.26 -17.09
C ILE A 53 -13.42 20.00 -18.31
N PHE A 54 -12.73 18.85 -18.34
CA PHE A 54 -11.79 18.51 -19.41
C PHE A 54 -12.47 18.50 -20.80
N GLN A 55 -13.67 17.94 -20.89
CA GLN A 55 -14.44 17.91 -22.15
C GLN A 55 -14.92 19.29 -22.60
N SER A 56 -14.97 20.29 -21.71
CA SER A 56 -15.35 21.67 -22.05
C SER A 56 -14.18 22.54 -22.53
N LEU A 57 -12.94 22.08 -22.33
CA LEU A 57 -11.73 22.80 -22.73
C LEU A 57 -11.54 22.81 -24.25
N SER A 58 -10.85 23.82 -24.77
CA SER A 58 -10.39 23.82 -26.16
C SER A 58 -9.33 22.74 -26.41
N ASP A 59 -9.12 22.34 -27.67
CA ASP A 59 -8.11 21.34 -28.05
C ASP A 59 -6.70 21.67 -27.50
N THR A 60 -6.34 22.96 -27.48
CA THR A 60 -5.06 23.42 -26.94
C THR A 60 -4.99 23.21 -25.43
N GLU A 61 -6.03 23.64 -24.70
CA GLU A 61 -6.10 23.47 -23.25
C GLU A 61 -6.19 22.01 -22.83
N GLN A 62 -6.90 21.17 -23.60
CA GLN A 62 -6.93 19.72 -23.39
C GLN A 62 -5.54 19.11 -23.53
N ARG A 63 -4.78 19.50 -24.56
CA ARG A 63 -3.40 19.02 -24.73
C ARG A 63 -2.51 19.45 -23.57
N ASP A 64 -2.63 20.69 -23.13
CA ASP A 64 -1.82 21.22 -22.02
C ASP A 64 -2.17 20.54 -20.68
N CYS A 65 -3.45 20.20 -20.47
CA CYS A 65 -3.92 19.52 -19.25
C CYS A 65 -3.84 17.99 -19.30
N LEU A 66 -3.54 17.40 -20.47
CA LEU A 66 -3.59 15.95 -20.69
C LEU A 66 -2.77 15.16 -19.66
N PRO A 67 -1.53 15.53 -19.31
CA PRO A 67 -0.74 14.77 -18.34
C PRO A 67 -1.40 14.69 -16.95
N ILE A 68 -1.87 15.83 -16.43
CA ILE A 68 -2.46 15.87 -15.08
C ILE A 68 -3.83 15.19 -15.05
N TYR A 69 -4.65 15.42 -16.07
CA TYR A 69 -5.95 14.80 -16.20
C TYR A 69 -5.84 13.27 -16.38
N ALA A 70 -4.90 12.79 -17.19
CA ALA A 70 -4.70 11.35 -17.38
C ALA A 70 -4.33 10.65 -16.06
N LYS A 71 -3.44 11.24 -15.23
CA LYS A 71 -3.13 10.70 -13.89
C LYS A 71 -4.35 10.66 -12.97
N LEU A 72 -5.15 11.72 -12.97
CA LEU A 72 -6.40 11.78 -12.20
C LEU A 72 -7.40 10.72 -12.65
N SER A 73 -7.61 10.55 -13.96
CA SER A 73 -8.59 9.61 -14.52
C SER A 73 -8.36 8.16 -14.06
N VAL A 74 -7.09 7.75 -13.91
CA VAL A 74 -6.70 6.43 -13.39
C VAL A 74 -7.20 6.18 -11.97
N LEU A 75 -7.42 7.23 -11.18
CA LEU A 75 -7.90 7.11 -9.79
C LEU A 75 -9.38 6.69 -9.70
N LYS A 76 -10.16 6.80 -10.80
CA LYS A 76 -11.53 6.28 -10.89
C LYS A 76 -11.57 4.76 -10.84
N ALA A 77 -10.57 4.10 -11.42
CA ALA A 77 -10.49 2.64 -11.54
C ALA A 77 -10.67 1.89 -10.20
N PRO A 78 -9.84 2.11 -9.17
CA PRO A 78 -9.99 1.41 -7.88
C PRO A 78 -11.26 1.81 -7.13
N ALA A 79 -11.75 3.05 -7.30
CA ALA A 79 -12.96 3.52 -6.65
C ALA A 79 -14.21 2.85 -7.23
N ALA A 80 -14.35 2.86 -8.56
CA ALA A 80 -15.47 2.24 -9.26
C ALA A 80 -15.50 0.72 -9.06
N SER A 81 -14.33 0.06 -9.06
CA SER A 81 -14.22 -1.37 -8.76
C SER A 81 -14.74 -1.73 -7.36
N ARG A 82 -14.38 -0.94 -6.33
CA ARG A 82 -14.88 -1.14 -4.96
C ARG A 82 -16.38 -0.93 -4.80
N LEU A 83 -16.96 -0.06 -5.62
CA LEU A 83 -18.41 0.15 -5.68
C LEU A 83 -19.13 -0.94 -6.51
N GLY A 84 -18.40 -1.86 -7.14
CA GLY A 84 -18.96 -2.91 -8.00
C GLY A 84 -19.38 -2.41 -9.39
N ASN A 85 -18.99 -1.20 -9.77
CA ASN A 85 -19.45 -0.52 -10.99
C ASN A 85 -18.57 -0.83 -12.21
N LEU A 86 -17.41 -1.45 -12.02
CA LEU A 86 -16.43 -1.65 -13.09
C LEU A 86 -15.67 -2.96 -12.93
N GLN A 87 -15.57 -3.73 -14.01
CA GLN A 87 -14.69 -4.90 -14.05
C GLN A 87 -13.29 -4.51 -14.56
N PRO A 88 -12.23 -5.25 -14.20
CA PRO A 88 -10.88 -4.98 -14.70
C PRO A 88 -10.75 -4.91 -16.23
N SER A 89 -11.57 -5.67 -16.97
CA SER A 89 -11.63 -5.68 -18.43
C SER A 89 -12.13 -4.37 -19.03
N ASP A 90 -12.91 -3.60 -18.27
CA ASP A 90 -13.63 -2.41 -18.75
C ASP A 90 -12.78 -1.14 -18.62
N LEU A 91 -11.67 -1.23 -17.90
CA LEU A 91 -10.72 -0.14 -17.72
C LEU A 91 -10.05 0.20 -19.05
N ASP A 92 -10.13 1.46 -19.48
CA ASP A 92 -9.40 1.95 -20.65
C ASP A 92 -8.03 2.51 -20.25
N ASP A 93 -7.00 2.17 -21.02
CA ASP A 93 -5.65 2.70 -20.87
C ASP A 93 -5.23 3.62 -22.03
N GLY A 94 -6.13 3.91 -22.97
CA GLY A 94 -5.88 4.77 -24.12
C GLY A 94 -5.43 6.17 -23.74
N LEU A 95 -6.15 6.82 -22.81
CA LEU A 95 -5.83 8.18 -22.36
C LEU A 95 -4.44 8.28 -21.70
N ILE A 96 -4.11 7.36 -20.80
CA ILE A 96 -2.80 7.37 -20.12
C ILE A 96 -1.67 7.01 -21.08
N LYS A 97 -1.91 6.11 -22.05
CA LYS A 97 -0.95 5.81 -23.12
C LYS A 97 -0.70 7.01 -24.02
N GLN A 98 -1.74 7.76 -24.39
CA GLN A 98 -1.59 8.98 -25.17
C GLN A 98 -0.74 10.01 -24.41
N ALA A 99 -1.10 10.28 -23.15
CA ALA A 99 -0.36 11.22 -22.31
C ALA A 99 1.13 10.86 -22.19
N GLN A 100 1.44 9.57 -22.05
CA GLN A 100 2.81 9.06 -22.02
C GLN A 100 3.56 9.15 -23.35
N GLN A 101 2.88 8.96 -24.47
CA GLN A 101 3.51 9.13 -25.80
C GLN A 101 3.92 10.58 -26.02
N GLU A 102 3.11 11.53 -25.56
CA GLU A 102 3.39 12.96 -25.64
C GLU A 102 4.44 13.40 -24.59
N ASN A 103 4.52 12.71 -23.45
CA ASN A 103 5.39 13.06 -22.32
C ASN A 103 6.16 11.83 -21.77
N PRO A 104 7.08 11.23 -22.55
CA PRO A 104 7.71 9.95 -22.22
C PRO A 104 8.67 9.98 -21.00
N GLU A 105 9.07 11.17 -20.57
CA GLU A 105 9.95 11.38 -19.41
C GLU A 105 9.18 11.70 -18.11
N ASP A 106 7.85 11.82 -18.18
CA ASP A 106 7.03 12.04 -16.99
C ASP A 106 6.91 10.74 -16.18
N LEU A 107 7.71 10.66 -15.11
CA LEU A 107 7.73 9.53 -14.19
C LEU A 107 6.39 9.36 -13.44
N GLY A 108 5.63 10.43 -13.25
CA GLY A 108 4.30 10.38 -12.63
C GLY A 108 3.28 9.70 -13.53
N LEU A 109 3.31 10.01 -14.83
CA LEU A 109 2.49 9.31 -15.83
C LEU A 109 2.86 7.83 -15.94
N LEU A 110 4.15 7.50 -15.90
CA LEU A 110 4.61 6.10 -15.85
C LEU A 110 4.07 5.37 -14.62
N ALA A 111 4.19 5.97 -13.43
CA ALA A 111 3.68 5.38 -12.19
C ALA A 111 2.16 5.18 -12.20
N ALA A 112 1.40 6.16 -12.71
CA ALA A 112 -0.05 6.06 -12.84
C ALA A 112 -0.46 4.92 -13.77
N HIS A 113 0.22 4.76 -14.92
CA HIS A 113 -0.08 3.65 -15.84
C HIS A 113 0.30 2.30 -15.24
N CYS A 114 1.42 2.18 -14.51
CA CYS A 114 1.72 0.94 -13.77
C CYS A 114 0.55 0.56 -12.86
N LYS A 115 0.03 1.53 -12.08
CA LYS A 115 -1.11 1.31 -11.20
C LYS A 115 -2.37 0.87 -11.97
N LEU A 116 -2.68 1.54 -13.09
CA LEU A 116 -3.81 1.16 -13.93
C LEU A 116 -3.68 -0.28 -14.44
N LEU A 117 -2.48 -0.70 -14.87
CA LEU A 117 -2.23 -2.07 -15.33
C LEU A 117 -2.44 -3.09 -14.20
N VAL A 118 -2.07 -2.76 -12.96
CA VAL A 118 -2.38 -3.60 -11.79
C VAL A 118 -3.89 -3.69 -11.56
N ASP A 119 -4.61 -2.56 -11.60
CA ASP A 119 -6.07 -2.51 -11.44
C ASP A 119 -6.78 -3.29 -12.58
N LYS A 120 -6.19 -3.31 -13.78
CA LYS A 120 -6.60 -4.12 -14.95
C LYS A 120 -6.24 -5.59 -14.85
N GLN A 121 -5.47 -6.00 -13.84
CA GLN A 121 -4.88 -7.33 -13.70
C GLN A 121 -3.92 -7.72 -14.85
N ALA A 122 -3.41 -6.73 -15.59
CA ALA A 122 -2.39 -6.91 -16.62
C ALA A 122 -0.99 -6.97 -15.97
N TYR A 123 -0.78 -7.92 -15.07
CA TYR A 123 0.38 -7.94 -14.18
C TYR A 123 1.72 -8.08 -14.91
N ALA A 124 1.77 -8.83 -16.02
CA ALA A 124 2.98 -8.96 -16.83
C ALA A 124 3.40 -7.60 -17.43
N ASP A 125 2.43 -6.86 -17.99
CA ASP A 125 2.68 -5.54 -18.55
C ASP A 125 3.03 -4.53 -17.45
N ALA A 126 2.37 -4.63 -16.28
CA ALA A 126 2.70 -3.80 -15.12
C ALA A 126 4.15 -4.01 -14.66
N LEU A 127 4.62 -5.27 -14.56
CA LEU A 127 6.00 -5.58 -14.17
C LEU A 127 7.02 -5.03 -15.19
N MET A 128 6.74 -5.16 -16.48
CA MET A 128 7.59 -4.59 -17.53
C MET A 128 7.67 -3.06 -17.39
N LEU A 129 6.52 -2.40 -17.18
CA LEU A 129 6.47 -0.95 -17.04
C LEU A 129 7.12 -0.46 -15.74
N TYR A 130 7.00 -1.20 -14.63
CA TYR A 130 7.75 -0.91 -13.41
C TYR A 130 9.27 -1.01 -13.63
N GLY A 131 9.74 -1.97 -14.44
CA GLY A 131 11.14 -2.05 -14.85
C GLY A 131 11.60 -0.79 -15.59
N THR A 132 10.79 -0.31 -16.54
CA THR A 132 11.04 0.96 -17.25
C THR A 132 11.06 2.15 -16.29
N LEU A 133 10.08 2.25 -15.39
CA LEU A 133 9.98 3.34 -14.42
C LEU A 133 11.20 3.37 -13.49
N LEU A 134 11.63 2.22 -12.97
CA LEU A 134 12.82 2.13 -12.12
C LEU A 134 14.09 2.58 -12.86
N HIS A 135 14.26 2.14 -14.11
CA HIS A 135 15.39 2.53 -14.93
C HIS A 135 15.41 4.05 -15.17
N LYS A 136 14.29 4.62 -15.66
CA LYS A 136 14.17 6.07 -15.92
C LYS A 136 14.31 6.91 -14.65
N ALA A 137 13.73 6.48 -13.54
CA ALA A 137 13.85 7.18 -12.27
C ALA A 137 15.29 7.20 -11.76
N ALA A 138 16.05 6.10 -11.96
CA ALA A 138 17.47 6.04 -11.62
C ALA A 138 18.31 6.94 -12.54
N GLU A 139 18.08 6.92 -13.85
CA GLU A 139 18.75 7.79 -14.83
C GLU A 139 18.53 9.27 -14.55
N ALA A 140 17.31 9.63 -14.12
CA ALA A 140 16.94 11.00 -13.75
C ALA A 140 17.38 11.39 -12.32
N GLU A 141 18.06 10.50 -11.59
CA GLU A 141 18.42 10.66 -10.17
C GLU A 141 17.21 11.00 -9.26
N ASN A 142 16.00 10.62 -9.68
CA ASN A 142 14.76 10.89 -8.96
C ASN A 142 14.51 9.80 -7.91
N MET A 143 15.17 9.95 -6.77
CA MET A 143 15.07 8.97 -5.68
C MET A 143 13.66 8.82 -5.11
N TRP A 144 12.82 9.85 -5.18
CA TRP A 144 11.43 9.72 -4.75
C TRP A 144 10.66 8.75 -5.65
N ALA A 145 10.73 8.95 -6.98
CA ALA A 145 10.06 8.08 -7.95
C ALA A 145 10.62 6.65 -7.92
N TYR A 146 11.94 6.51 -7.78
CA TYR A 146 12.61 5.21 -7.70
C TYR A 146 12.14 4.40 -6.49
N ARG A 147 12.12 5.02 -5.29
CA ARG A 147 11.63 4.39 -4.05
C ARG A 147 10.15 4.02 -4.14
N ASN A 148 9.33 4.91 -4.69
CA ASN A 148 7.90 4.65 -4.87
C ASN A 148 7.67 3.46 -5.82
N ALA A 149 8.42 3.39 -6.92
CA ALA A 149 8.33 2.28 -7.88
C ALA A 149 8.73 0.93 -7.25
N LEU A 150 9.79 0.88 -6.44
CA LEU A 150 10.17 -0.32 -5.69
C LEU A 150 9.06 -0.77 -4.74
N SER A 151 8.52 0.16 -3.94
CA SER A 151 7.44 -0.14 -3.00
C SER A 151 6.19 -0.70 -3.69
N MET A 152 5.77 -0.05 -4.79
CA MET A 152 4.59 -0.48 -5.55
C MET A 152 4.81 -1.83 -6.27
N ARG A 153 5.99 -2.07 -6.84
CA ARG A 153 6.32 -3.37 -7.46
C ARG A 153 6.42 -4.48 -6.42
N GLY A 154 7.02 -4.20 -5.26
CA GLY A 154 7.06 -5.14 -4.13
C GLY A 154 5.66 -5.52 -3.67
N HIS A 155 4.75 -4.54 -3.57
CA HIS A 155 3.35 -4.78 -3.22
C HIS A 155 2.63 -5.64 -4.28
N LEU A 156 2.89 -5.40 -5.58
CA LEU A 156 2.38 -6.23 -6.67
C LEU A 156 2.85 -7.69 -6.53
N HIS A 157 4.14 -7.91 -6.32
CA HIS A 157 4.71 -9.24 -6.11
C HIS A 157 4.09 -9.96 -4.91
N LEU A 158 3.94 -9.26 -3.79
CA LEU A 158 3.47 -9.84 -2.54
C LEU A 158 1.99 -10.24 -2.61
N TYR A 159 1.10 -9.33 -3.01
CA TYR A 159 -0.34 -9.52 -2.82
C TYR A 159 -1.08 -10.05 -4.05
N PHE A 160 -0.55 -9.84 -5.25
CA PHE A 160 -1.25 -10.25 -6.48
C PHE A 160 -0.56 -11.42 -7.18
N LEU A 161 0.76 -11.52 -7.09
CA LEU A 161 1.52 -12.61 -7.70
C LEU A 161 1.91 -13.71 -6.70
N ASN A 162 1.70 -13.49 -5.40
CA ASN A 162 2.08 -14.40 -4.33
C ASN A 162 3.57 -14.83 -4.42
N ASP A 163 4.44 -13.87 -4.72
CA ASP A 163 5.88 -14.04 -4.83
C ASP A 163 6.61 -13.21 -3.75
N PRO A 164 6.62 -13.69 -2.49
CA PRO A 164 7.26 -12.98 -1.39
C PRO A 164 8.78 -12.89 -1.54
N ALA A 165 9.41 -13.74 -2.37
CA ALA A 165 10.85 -13.69 -2.60
C ALA A 165 11.23 -12.49 -3.48
N GLN A 166 10.48 -12.23 -4.57
CA GLN A 166 10.69 -11.03 -5.38
C GLN A 166 10.28 -9.76 -4.63
N ALA A 167 9.17 -9.80 -3.89
CA ALA A 167 8.77 -8.68 -3.05
C ALA A 167 9.86 -8.29 -2.04
N LEU A 168 10.48 -9.28 -1.38
CA LEU A 168 11.58 -9.05 -0.46
C LEU A 168 12.76 -8.33 -1.13
N GLN A 169 13.14 -8.73 -2.36
CA GLN A 169 14.23 -8.07 -3.09
C GLN A 169 13.95 -6.59 -3.33
N ASP A 170 12.70 -6.23 -3.62
CA ASP A 170 12.27 -4.84 -3.80
C ASP A 170 12.35 -4.04 -2.50
N TYR A 171 11.88 -4.60 -1.38
CA TYR A 171 11.94 -3.91 -0.08
C TYR A 171 13.37 -3.80 0.47
N GLU A 172 14.22 -4.80 0.26
CA GLU A 172 15.65 -4.68 0.56
C GLU A 172 16.35 -3.65 -0.35
N ALA A 173 15.96 -3.55 -1.63
CA ALA A 173 16.47 -2.51 -2.51
C ALA A 173 16.05 -1.11 -2.04
N LEU A 174 14.81 -0.99 -1.55
CA LEU A 174 14.28 0.24 -0.98
C LEU A 174 15.09 0.66 0.25
N GLU A 175 15.34 -0.28 1.18
CA GLU A 175 16.17 -0.03 2.36
C GLU A 175 17.58 0.43 2.00
N ARG A 176 18.22 -0.20 1.00
CA ARG A 176 19.57 0.18 0.53
C ARG A 176 19.66 1.62 0.02
N THR A 177 18.53 2.27 -0.31
CA THR A 177 18.50 3.70 -0.64
C THR A 177 18.60 4.62 0.59
N GLY A 178 18.72 4.06 1.79
CA GLY A 178 18.71 4.79 3.07
C GLY A 178 17.30 5.18 3.54
N TYR A 179 16.25 4.62 2.94
CA TYR A 179 14.88 4.84 3.35
C TYR A 179 14.42 3.69 4.25
N LEU A 180 14.24 3.98 5.54
CA LEU A 180 13.75 3.01 6.51
C LEU A 180 12.58 3.63 7.28
N ASP A 181 11.39 3.08 7.05
CA ASP A 181 10.16 3.45 7.73
C ASP A 181 9.42 2.20 8.20
N PHE A 182 8.29 2.38 8.87
CA PHE A 182 7.43 1.29 9.31
C PHE A 182 7.07 0.32 8.18
N TYR A 183 6.66 0.83 7.02
CA TYR A 183 6.16 0.00 5.93
C TYR A 183 7.26 -0.84 5.28
N THR A 184 8.47 -0.29 5.12
CA THR A 184 9.61 -1.04 4.59
C THR A 184 9.93 -2.22 5.49
N CYS A 185 10.07 -2.00 6.81
CA CYS A 185 10.29 -3.08 7.78
C CYS A 185 9.12 -4.08 7.85
N TYR A 186 7.88 -3.56 7.85
CA TYR A 186 6.66 -4.38 7.93
C TYR A 186 6.57 -5.34 6.74
N TYR A 187 6.79 -4.86 5.52
CA TYR A 187 6.71 -5.71 4.35
C TYR A 187 7.89 -6.69 4.25
N GLN A 188 9.10 -6.33 4.69
CA GLN A 188 10.20 -7.30 4.83
C GLN A 188 9.82 -8.43 5.81
N ALA A 189 9.30 -8.08 6.98
CA ALA A 189 8.82 -9.05 7.96
C ALA A 189 7.72 -9.96 7.40
N ASN A 190 6.77 -9.39 6.64
CA ASN A 190 5.71 -10.15 5.98
C ASN A 190 6.25 -11.11 4.92
N CYS A 191 7.19 -10.66 4.09
CA CYS A 191 7.84 -11.53 3.11
C CYS A 191 8.57 -12.69 3.81
N HIS A 192 9.33 -12.42 4.87
CA HIS A 192 10.00 -13.46 5.66
C HIS A 192 9.02 -14.42 6.33
N TYR A 193 7.88 -13.92 6.82
CA TYR A 193 6.83 -14.73 7.44
C TYR A 193 6.22 -15.72 6.44
N LEU A 194 5.91 -15.25 5.22
CA LEU A 194 5.39 -16.10 4.15
C LEU A 194 6.43 -17.11 3.66
N LEU A 195 7.70 -16.73 3.62
CA LEU A 195 8.83 -17.61 3.31
C LEU A 195 9.22 -18.57 4.45
N LYS A 196 8.50 -18.53 5.58
CA LYS A 196 8.75 -19.35 6.78
C LYS A 196 10.15 -19.16 7.38
N ASN A 197 10.76 -17.99 7.17
CA ASN A 197 11.99 -17.60 7.84
C ASN A 197 11.67 -16.90 9.16
N VAL A 198 11.48 -17.71 10.20
CA VAL A 198 11.03 -17.26 11.53
C VAL A 198 11.99 -16.25 12.15
N GLN A 199 13.30 -16.47 12.06
CA GLN A 199 14.29 -15.57 12.66
C GLN A 199 14.30 -14.21 11.97
N ALA A 200 14.25 -14.17 10.64
CA ALA A 200 14.21 -12.92 9.90
C ALA A 200 12.87 -12.18 10.10
N THR A 201 11.76 -12.91 10.20
CA THR A 201 10.45 -12.34 10.54
C THR A 201 10.50 -11.60 11.88
N LEU A 202 11.10 -12.21 12.90
CA LEU A 202 11.25 -11.58 14.22
C LEU A 202 12.19 -10.36 14.16
N ALA A 203 13.28 -10.44 13.40
CA ALA A 203 14.25 -9.35 13.27
C ALA A 203 13.63 -8.11 12.61
N ASP A 204 13.04 -8.25 11.42
CA ASP A 204 12.42 -7.12 10.72
C ASP A 204 11.10 -6.69 11.37
N GLY A 205 10.38 -7.63 11.97
CA GLY A 205 9.16 -7.32 12.71
C GLY A 205 9.46 -6.45 13.94
N GLN A 206 10.54 -6.71 14.67
CA GLN A 206 10.99 -5.86 15.77
C GLN A 206 11.39 -4.46 15.27
N ARG A 207 12.11 -4.38 14.15
CA ARG A 207 12.44 -3.10 13.50
C ARG A 207 11.19 -2.34 13.09
N ALA A 208 10.15 -3.02 12.61
CA ALA A 208 8.87 -2.39 12.28
C ALA A 208 8.17 -1.83 13.53
N VAL A 209 8.16 -2.58 14.65
CA VAL A 209 7.60 -2.13 15.92
C VAL A 209 8.26 -0.84 16.41
N GLU A 210 9.58 -0.72 16.28
CA GLU A 210 10.34 0.48 16.66
C GLU A 210 9.99 1.73 15.84
N GLN A 211 9.40 1.54 14.66
CA GLN A 211 8.98 2.63 13.76
C GLN A 211 7.48 2.98 13.90
N ILE A 212 6.73 2.28 14.76
CA ILE A 212 5.31 2.60 14.99
C ILE A 212 5.19 3.99 15.61
N THR A 213 4.32 4.80 15.02
CA THR A 213 3.96 6.13 15.51
C THR A 213 2.47 6.20 15.82
N ALA A 214 2.05 7.19 16.61
CA ALA A 214 0.63 7.42 16.89
C ALA A 214 -0.20 7.62 15.60
N ALA A 215 0.40 8.18 14.54
CA ALA A 215 -0.26 8.32 13.24
C ALA A 215 -0.50 6.95 12.58
N ILE A 216 0.50 6.06 12.58
CA ILE A 216 0.35 4.70 12.03
C ILE A 216 -0.71 3.93 12.83
N THR A 217 -0.65 3.97 14.16
CA THR A 217 -1.64 3.29 15.02
C THR A 217 -3.06 3.81 14.82
N ARG A 218 -3.24 5.07 14.42
CA ARG A 218 -4.57 5.63 14.14
C ARG A 218 -5.04 5.29 12.73
N ASP A 219 -4.14 5.38 11.75
CA ASP A 219 -4.50 5.39 10.33
C ASP A 219 -4.42 4.00 9.67
N ASP A 220 -3.67 3.05 10.24
CA ASP A 220 -3.49 1.69 9.71
C ASP A 220 -3.37 0.64 10.83
N GLN A 221 -4.46 0.48 11.58
CA GLN A 221 -4.54 -0.50 12.68
C GLN A 221 -4.38 -1.93 12.20
N LEU A 222 -4.82 -2.25 10.98
CA LEU A 222 -4.79 -3.60 10.45
C LEU A 222 -3.36 -4.06 10.15
N SER A 223 -2.51 -3.21 9.56
CA SER A 223 -1.09 -3.55 9.37
C SER A 223 -0.36 -3.71 10.71
N VAL A 224 -0.69 -2.88 11.71
CA VAL A 224 -0.13 -3.02 13.07
C VAL A 224 -0.58 -4.33 13.72
N ALA A 225 -1.86 -4.68 13.61
CA ALA A 225 -2.40 -5.95 14.12
C ALA A 225 -1.71 -7.16 13.46
N GLN A 226 -1.58 -7.12 12.13
CA GLN A 226 -0.95 -8.16 11.33
C GLN A 226 0.54 -8.32 11.68
N LEU A 227 1.27 -7.22 11.89
CA LEU A 227 2.66 -7.24 12.36
C LEU A 227 2.79 -8.01 13.67
N HIS A 228 1.98 -7.65 14.66
CA HIS A 228 2.01 -8.30 15.97
C HIS A 228 1.59 -9.77 15.89
N MET A 229 0.64 -10.12 15.01
CA MET A 229 0.28 -11.52 14.74
C MET A 229 1.47 -12.32 14.17
N MET A 230 2.20 -11.76 13.19
CA MET A 230 3.37 -12.43 12.61
C MET A 230 4.47 -12.67 13.65
N LEU A 231 4.72 -11.68 14.52
CA LEU A 231 5.65 -11.81 15.65
C LEU A 231 5.18 -12.87 16.64
N ALA A 232 3.90 -12.88 16.99
CA ALA A 232 3.31 -13.82 17.92
C ALA A 232 3.39 -15.27 17.41
N ASN A 233 2.98 -15.50 16.16
CA ASN A 233 3.08 -16.80 15.49
C ASN A 233 4.54 -17.26 15.41
N SER A 234 5.47 -16.35 15.07
CA SER A 234 6.90 -16.67 15.00
C SER A 234 7.50 -17.05 16.36
N HIS A 235 7.13 -16.35 17.44
CA HIS A 235 7.52 -16.74 18.79
C HIS A 235 6.88 -18.07 19.20
N PHE A 236 5.63 -18.30 18.84
CA PHE A 236 4.91 -19.54 19.10
C PHE A 236 5.61 -20.74 18.43
N ASP A 237 6.00 -20.60 17.17
CA ASP A 237 6.69 -21.63 16.39
C ASP A 237 8.06 -22.02 16.99
N LEU A 238 8.73 -21.07 17.66
CA LEU A 238 9.96 -21.32 18.42
C LEU A 238 9.70 -21.93 19.81
N GLY A 239 8.45 -22.13 20.21
CA GLY A 239 8.07 -22.54 21.56
C GLY A 239 8.25 -21.45 22.62
N ASN A 240 8.49 -20.20 22.21
CA ASN A 240 8.67 -19.04 23.08
C ASN A 240 7.30 -18.46 23.49
N TYR A 241 6.44 -19.28 24.10
CA TYR A 241 5.06 -18.91 24.41
C TYR A 241 4.95 -17.66 25.29
N ALA A 242 5.91 -17.45 26.20
CA ALA A 242 5.96 -16.25 27.05
C ALA A 242 6.10 -14.94 26.24
N ALA A 243 6.78 -14.98 25.09
CA ALA A 243 6.89 -13.84 24.18
C ALA A 243 5.72 -13.79 23.18
N ALA A 244 5.16 -14.94 22.81
CA ALA A 244 4.02 -15.02 21.90
C ALA A 244 2.75 -14.39 22.50
N ILE A 245 2.48 -14.62 23.78
CA ILE A 245 1.28 -14.12 24.50
C ILE A 245 1.12 -12.60 24.39
N PRO A 246 2.08 -11.76 24.83
CA PRO A 246 1.93 -10.30 24.74
C PRO A 246 1.88 -9.80 23.29
N ALA A 247 2.49 -10.50 22.34
CA ALA A 247 2.38 -10.16 20.92
C ALA A 247 0.97 -10.46 20.37
N TYR A 248 0.35 -11.58 20.75
CA TYR A 248 -1.06 -11.85 20.42
C TYR A 248 -1.99 -10.81 21.05
N GLU A 249 -1.76 -10.40 22.30
CA GLU A 249 -2.53 -9.36 22.96
C GLU A 249 -2.45 -8.02 22.21
N ALA A 250 -1.24 -7.63 21.77
CA ALA A 250 -1.04 -6.44 20.96
C ALA A 250 -1.76 -6.53 19.61
N SER A 251 -1.76 -7.71 18.97
CA SER A 251 -2.52 -7.93 17.73
C SER A 251 -4.03 -7.78 17.95
N LEU A 252 -4.58 -8.51 18.94
CA LEU A 252 -6.01 -8.53 19.26
C LEU A 252 -6.54 -7.19 19.79
N PHE A 253 -5.67 -6.34 20.33
CA PHE A 253 -6.04 -4.98 20.72
C PHE A 253 -6.41 -4.11 19.50
N HIS A 254 -5.77 -4.33 18.36
CA HIS A 254 -6.00 -3.58 17.13
C HIS A 254 -7.02 -4.25 16.20
N ASP A 255 -7.08 -5.58 16.19
CA ASP A 255 -8.02 -6.33 15.36
C ASP A 255 -8.41 -7.65 16.04
N ASP A 256 -9.68 -7.74 16.48
CA ASP A 256 -10.18 -8.90 17.22
C ASP A 256 -10.57 -10.05 16.27
N ARG A 257 -9.57 -10.85 15.89
CA ARG A 257 -9.73 -11.99 14.98
C ARG A 257 -9.77 -13.33 15.70
N ASP A 258 -10.70 -14.20 15.28
CA ASP A 258 -10.91 -15.52 15.86
C ASP A 258 -9.68 -16.43 15.72
N ASP A 259 -9.02 -16.44 14.56
CA ASP A 259 -7.84 -17.28 14.30
C ASP A 259 -6.65 -16.89 15.21
N VAL A 260 -6.48 -15.60 15.46
CA VAL A 260 -5.47 -15.07 16.39
C VAL A 260 -5.82 -15.44 17.83
N ARG A 261 -7.09 -15.35 18.21
CA ARG A 261 -7.59 -15.68 19.55
C ARG A 261 -7.43 -17.17 19.89
N GLU A 262 -7.65 -18.06 18.93
CA GLU A 262 -7.42 -19.49 19.10
C GLU A 262 -5.95 -19.79 19.44
N ASN A 263 -5.02 -19.20 18.68
CA ASN A 263 -3.59 -19.36 18.92
C ASN A 263 -3.14 -18.71 20.23
N TYR A 264 -3.71 -17.56 20.61
CA TYR A 264 -3.48 -16.93 21.90
C TYR A 264 -3.85 -17.85 23.07
N VAL A 265 -5.06 -18.43 23.05
CA VAL A 265 -5.51 -19.36 24.09
C VAL A 265 -4.63 -20.61 24.14
N LEU A 266 -4.18 -21.11 22.99
CA LEU A 266 -3.26 -22.23 22.93
C LEU A 266 -1.89 -21.87 23.53
N ALA A 267 -1.35 -20.69 23.21
CA ALA A 267 -0.09 -20.18 23.77
C ALA A 267 -0.16 -20.08 25.29
N GLN A 268 -1.27 -19.55 25.83
CA GLN A 268 -1.51 -19.48 27.28
C GLN A 268 -1.50 -20.87 27.93
N LYS A 269 -2.15 -21.86 27.32
CA LYS A 269 -2.16 -23.25 27.84
C LYS A 269 -0.77 -23.87 27.82
N LEU A 270 0.00 -23.66 26.75
CA LEU A 270 1.33 -24.23 26.56
C LEU A 270 2.41 -23.54 27.41
N ALA A 271 2.21 -22.26 27.75
CA ALA A 271 3.08 -21.53 28.67
C ALA A 271 2.96 -22.01 30.13
N GLN A 272 1.88 -22.70 30.49
CA GLN A 272 1.75 -23.23 31.85
C GLN A 272 2.79 -24.33 32.09
N PRO A 273 3.48 -24.32 33.24
CA PRO A 273 4.37 -25.42 33.59
C PRO A 273 3.56 -26.72 33.62
N LYS A 274 4.01 -27.72 32.86
CA LYS A 274 3.42 -29.06 32.90
C LYS A 274 3.42 -29.52 34.36
N LYS A 275 2.24 -29.67 34.98
CA LYS A 275 2.12 -30.26 36.32
C LYS A 275 2.73 -31.65 36.25
N GLY A 276 3.97 -31.77 36.72
CA GLY A 276 4.73 -33.00 36.67
C GLY A 276 4.00 -34.09 37.45
N TRP A 277 3.96 -35.29 36.88
CA TRP A 277 3.48 -36.54 37.48
C TRP A 277 4.04 -36.79 38.90
N PHE A 278 5.14 -36.12 39.27
CA PHE A 278 5.74 -36.18 40.60
C PHE A 278 4.98 -35.47 41.72
N SER A 279 4.00 -34.58 41.44
CA SER A 279 3.18 -34.00 42.53
C SER A 279 2.17 -34.98 43.15
N LYS A 280 1.93 -36.13 42.51
CA LYS A 280 1.12 -37.24 43.06
C LYS A 280 1.92 -38.27 43.87
N LEU A 281 3.25 -38.18 43.92
CA LEU A 281 4.11 -39.08 44.70
C LEU A 281 4.55 -38.50 46.05
N LEU A 282 4.20 -37.24 46.32
CA LEU A 282 4.53 -36.52 47.55
C LEU A 282 3.29 -35.99 48.30
N SER A 283 2.10 -36.56 48.00
CA SER A 283 0.85 -36.35 48.76
C SER A 283 0.34 -37.66 49.34
#